data_AF-A0A397XU93-F1
#
_entry.id   AF-A0A397XU93-F1
#
_cell.length_a   1.000
_cell.length_b   1.000
_cell.length_c   1.000
_cell.angle_alpha   90.00
_cell.angle_beta   90.00
_cell.angle_gamma   90.00
#
_symmetry.space_group_name_H-M   'P 1'
#
loop_
_entity.id
_entity.type
_entity.pdbx_description
1 polymer ?
#
loop_
_entity_poly.entity_id
_entity_poly.type
_entity_poly.pdbx_seq_one_letter_code
_entity_poly.pdbx_strand_id
1 'polypeptide(L)'
;MGERQEVKLLGTWYSPVVARAKIALRLKSSELLLKSNPVHKKVPVLIHNNKPILESLNIVEYIDETWNASGPSILPSHPHDRSQARF
;
A
#
# COMPACT_ATOMS: atom_id res chain seq x y z
N MET A 1 -20.36 16.41 18.58
CA MET A 1 -19.85 16.64 17.21
C MET A 1 -18.51 17.32 17.35
N GLY A 2 -17.41 16.67 16.96
CA GLY A 2 -16.07 17.25 17.13
C GLY A 2 -15.85 18.42 16.18
N GLU A 3 -15.31 19.53 16.68
CA GLU A 3 -14.93 20.69 15.88
C GLU A 3 -13.90 20.29 14.80
N ARG A 4 -14.09 20.78 13.57
CA ARG A 4 -13.11 20.60 12.50
C ARG A 4 -11.90 21.49 12.79
N GLN A 5 -10.83 20.89 13.31
CA GLN A 5 -9.55 21.59 13.46
C GLN A 5 -8.80 21.61 12.13
N GLU A 6 -8.42 22.80 11.68
CA GLU A 6 -7.59 22.99 10.48
C GLU A 6 -6.12 22.78 10.83
N VAL A 7 -5.41 21.94 10.07
CA VAL A 7 -3.99 21.64 10.28
C VAL A 7 -3.23 21.92 8.97
N LYS A 8 -2.11 22.66 9.05
CA LYS A 8 -1.23 22.97 7.92
C LYS A 8 0.14 22.32 8.11
N LEU A 9 0.59 21.56 7.12
CA LEU A 9 1.92 20.95 7.10
C LEU A 9 2.82 21.72 6.11
N LEU A 10 3.86 22.36 6.62
CA LEU A 10 4.87 23.06 5.80
C LEU A 10 6.06 22.14 5.53
N GLY A 11 6.53 22.08 4.29
CA GLY A 11 7.70 21.28 3.95
C GLY A 11 7.95 21.14 2.45
N THR A 12 9.17 20.73 2.09
CA THR A 12 9.56 20.45 0.71
C THR A 12 9.15 19.03 0.29
N TRP A 13 8.86 18.84 -1.00
CA TRP A 13 8.31 17.57 -1.52
C TRP A 13 9.28 16.39 -1.45
N TYR A 14 10.59 16.65 -1.51
CA TYR A 14 11.65 15.63 -1.47
C TYR A 14 12.11 15.28 -0.05
N SER A 15 11.65 16.00 0.98
CA SER A 15 12.09 15.73 2.35
C SER A 15 11.47 14.43 2.88
N PRO A 16 12.28 13.43 3.28
CA PRO A 16 11.77 12.16 3.79
C PRO A 16 11.02 12.33 5.13
N VAL A 17 11.36 13.35 5.92
CA VAL A 17 10.67 13.63 7.20
C VAL A 17 9.28 14.21 6.96
N VAL A 18 9.15 15.10 5.97
CA VAL A 18 7.85 15.65 5.54
C VAL A 18 6.96 14.56 4.94
N ALA A 19 7.55 13.62 4.16
CA ALA A 19 6.83 12.49 3.60
C ALA A 19 6.18 11.63 4.69
N ARG A 20 6.86 11.37 5.81
CA ARG A 20 6.30 10.64 6.96
C ARG A 20 5.05 11.33 7.53
N ALA A 21 5.13 12.63 7.78
CA ALA A 21 3.99 13.40 8.30
C ALA A 21 2.81 13.43 7.31
N LYS A 22 3.08 13.59 6.01
CA LYS A 22 2.05 13.50 4.95
C LYS A 22 1.37 12.13 4.92
N ILE A 23 2.14 11.06 5.00
CA ILE A 23 1.61 9.69 5.07
C ILE A 23 0.73 9.53 6.31
N ALA A 24 1.20 9.94 7.49
CA ALA A 24 0.45 9.83 8.73
C ALA A 24 -0.88 10.60 8.69
N LEU A 25 -0.86 11.85 8.21
CA LEU A 25 -2.07 12.67 8.01
C LEU A 25 -3.05 11.98 7.05
N ARG A 26 -2.54 11.45 5.93
CA ARG A 26 -3.36 10.76 4.94
C ARG A 26 -3.98 9.49 5.52
N LEU A 27 -3.24 8.71 6.30
CA LEU A 27 -3.76 7.50 6.98
C LEU A 27 -4.83 7.84 8.02
N LYS A 28 -4.63 8.89 8.82
CA LYS A 28 -5.60 9.33 9.84
C LYS A 28 -6.86 9.94 9.23
N SER A 29 -6.74 10.58 8.07
CA SER A 29 -7.86 11.22 7.37
C SER A 29 -8.51 10.34 6.29
N SER A 30 -7.96 9.15 5.98
CA SER A 30 -8.44 8.39 4.82
C SER A 30 -9.66 7.55 5.16
N GLU A 31 -10.84 8.10 4.85
CA GLU A 31 -12.01 7.27 4.51
C GLU A 31 -11.65 6.20 3.47
N LEU A 32 -10.68 6.50 2.59
CA LEU A 32 -10.23 5.60 1.55
C LEU A 32 -9.64 4.30 2.11
N LEU A 33 -8.83 4.34 3.20
CA LEU A 33 -8.30 3.13 3.83
C LEU A 33 -9.42 2.33 4.51
N LEU A 34 -10.38 3.02 5.12
CA LEU A 34 -11.55 2.37 5.73
C LEU A 34 -12.46 1.73 4.67
N LYS A 35 -12.58 2.35 3.49
CA LYS A 35 -13.34 1.81 2.35
C LYS A 35 -12.61 0.65 1.68
N SER A 36 -11.28 0.71 1.56
CA SER A 36 -10.49 -0.30 0.85
C SER A 36 -10.08 -1.49 1.71
N ASN A 37 -9.83 -1.29 3.01
CA ASN A 37 -9.54 -2.33 3.99
C ASN A 37 -10.41 -2.17 5.24
N PRO A 38 -11.74 -2.43 5.15
CA PRO A 38 -12.65 -2.23 6.28
C PRO A 38 -12.37 -3.18 7.45
N VAL A 39 -11.78 -4.34 7.17
CA VAL A 39 -11.54 -5.41 8.15
C VAL A 39 -10.33 -5.09 9.02
N HIS A 40 -9.14 -4.97 8.41
CA HIS A 40 -7.90 -4.84 9.17
C HIS A 40 -7.47 -3.39 9.36
N LYS A 41 -7.92 -2.46 8.49
CA LYS A 41 -7.58 -1.03 8.55
C LYS A 41 -6.07 -0.79 8.59
N LYS A 42 -5.32 -1.70 7.97
CA LYS A 42 -3.85 -1.72 7.92
C LYS A 42 -3.36 -1.51 6.50
N VAL A 43 -2.12 -1.03 6.42
CA VAL A 43 -1.36 -0.87 5.18
C VAL A 43 -0.29 -1.97 5.08
N PRO A 44 0.19 -2.31 3.87
CA PRO A 44 -0.16 -1.73 2.55
C PRO A 44 -1.53 -2.15 2.01
N VAL A 45 -2.10 -1.29 1.16
CA VAL A 45 -3.26 -1.60 0.31
C VAL A 45 -2.95 -1.13 -1.11
N LEU A 46 -2.92 -2.06 -2.07
CA LEU A 46 -2.81 -1.73 -3.48
C LEU A 46 -4.23 -1.55 -4.04
N ILE A 47 -4.47 -0.55 -4.88
CA ILE A 47 -5.75 -0.38 -5.58
C ILE A 47 -5.47 -0.38 -7.08
N HIS A 48 -5.94 -1.40 -7.79
CA HIS A 48 -5.87 -1.48 -9.24
C HIS A 48 -7.30 -1.53 -9.80
N ASN A 49 -7.66 -0.57 -10.66
CA ASN A 49 -9.00 -0.46 -11.26
C ASN A 49 -10.13 -0.49 -10.22
N ASN A 50 -9.98 0.30 -9.14
CA ASN A 50 -10.91 0.38 -8.00
C ASN A 50 -11.09 -0.92 -7.20
N LYS A 51 -10.28 -1.96 -7.45
CA LYS A 51 -10.26 -3.19 -6.67
C LYS A 51 -9.10 -3.15 -5.67
N PRO A 52 -9.36 -3.22 -4.35
CA PRO A 52 -8.30 -3.26 -3.36
C PRO A 52 -7.69 -4.67 -3.27
N ILE A 53 -6.36 -4.73 -3.17
CA ILE A 53 -5.58 -5.91 -2.84
C ILE A 53 -4.93 -5.64 -1.48
N LEU A 54 -5.18 -6.54 -0.53
CA LEU A 54 -4.75 -6.47 0.86
C LEU A 54 -3.63 -7.48 1.12
N GLU A 55 -2.88 -7.27 2.21
CA GLU A 55 -1.69 -8.04 2.60
C GLU A 55 -0.48 -7.84 1.69
N SER A 56 0.69 -7.61 2.28
CA SER A 56 1.90 -7.27 1.52
C SER A 56 2.32 -8.38 0.56
N LEU A 57 2.27 -9.64 0.99
CA LEU A 57 2.65 -10.79 0.15
C LEU A 57 1.72 -10.97 -1.05
N ASN A 58 0.41 -10.83 -0.84
CA ASN A 58 -0.58 -10.89 -1.92
C ASN A 58 -0.37 -9.75 -2.93
N ILE A 59 0.01 -8.56 -2.46
CA ILE A 59 0.33 -7.43 -3.35
C ILE A 59 1.53 -7.75 -4.23
N VAL A 60 2.59 -8.35 -3.68
CA VAL A 60 3.78 -8.75 -4.45
C VAL A 60 3.42 -9.78 -5.51
N GLU A 61 2.69 -10.83 -5.13
CA GLU A 61 2.26 -11.88 -6.05
C GLU A 61 1.34 -11.32 -7.15
N TYR A 62 0.39 -10.47 -6.78
CA TYR A 62 -0.49 -9.79 -7.73
C TYR A 62 0.30 -8.96 -8.76
N ILE A 63 1.31 -8.22 -8.32
CA ILE A 63 2.16 -7.42 -9.21
C ILE A 63 2.94 -8.32 -10.16
N ASP A 64 3.57 -9.35 -9.62
CA ASP A 64 4.40 -10.29 -10.37
C ASP A 64 3.59 -11.01 -11.47
N GLU A 65 2.37 -11.42 -11.15
CA GLU A 65 1.47 -12.09 -12.11
C GLU A 65 0.84 -11.13 -13.12
N THR A 66 0.43 -9.93 -12.69
CA THR A 66 -0.29 -8.97 -13.55
C THR A 66 0.62 -8.34 -14.61
N TRP A 67 1.89 -8.09 -14.27
CA TRP A 67 2.86 -7.45 -15.17
C TRP A 67 4.00 -8.37 -15.58
N ASN A 68 3.76 -9.68 -15.59
CA ASN A 68 4.75 -10.72 -15.95
C ASN A 68 5.43 -10.52 -17.32
N ALA A 69 4.78 -9.83 -18.27
CA ALA A 69 5.31 -9.54 -19.59
C ALA A 69 6.11 -8.22 -19.67
N SER A 70 6.05 -7.39 -18.62
CA SER A 70 6.59 -6.02 -18.62
C SER A 70 7.91 -5.87 -17.85
N GLY A 71 8.46 -6.97 -17.33
CA GLY A 71 9.69 -6.90 -16.53
C GLY A 71 10.15 -8.27 -16.01
N PRO A 72 11.26 -8.29 -15.27
CA PRO A 72 11.72 -9.50 -14.61
C PRO A 72 10.73 -9.94 -13.54
N SER A 73 10.55 -11.24 -13.39
CA SER A 73 9.71 -11.80 -12.34
C SER A 73 10.36 -11.61 -10.96
N ILE A 74 9.54 -11.24 -9.98
CA ILE A 74 9.91 -11.04 -8.58
C ILE A 74 10.01 -12.41 -7.88
N LEU A 75 9.14 -13.37 -8.23
CA LEU A 75 9.11 -14.67 -7.58
C LEU A 75 9.73 -15.76 -8.47
N PRO A 76 10.37 -16.79 -7.88
CA PRO A 76 10.80 -17.97 -8.63
C PRO A 76 9.63 -18.65 -9.36
N SER A 77 9.92 -19.29 -10.50
CA SER A 77 8.94 -20.06 -11.26
C SER A 77 8.64 -21.42 -10.62
N HIS A 78 9.64 -22.05 -9.99
CA HIS A 78 9.51 -23.37 -9.40
C HIS A 78 8.72 -23.30 -8.07
N PRO A 79 7.71 -24.17 -7.85
CA PRO A 79 6.81 -24.06 -6.69
C PRO A 79 7.51 -24.13 -5.33
N HIS A 80 8.51 -24.99 -5.20
CA HIS A 80 9.27 -25.16 -3.96
C HIS A 80 10.02 -23.87 -3.59
N ASP A 81 10.74 -23.29 -4.56
CA ASP A 81 11.57 -22.10 -4.36
C ASP A 81 10.71 -20.86 -4.17
N ARG A 82 9.57 -20.80 -4.84
CA ARG A 82 8.54 -19.78 -4.60
C ARG A 82 8.00 -19.86 -3.17
N SER A 83 7.79 -21.07 -2.65
CA SER A 83 7.36 -21.25 -1.26
C SER A 83 8.42 -20.76 -0.28
N GLN A 84 9.71 -21.04 -0.55
CA GLN A 84 10.82 -20.56 0.26
C GLN A 84 10.95 -19.03 0.22
N ALA A 85 10.77 -18.40 -0.94
CA ALA A 85 10.87 -16.95 -1.08
C ALA A 85 9.77 -16.15 -0.34
N ARG A 86 8.70 -16.82 0.11
CA ARG A 86 7.59 -16.19 0.86
C ARG A 86 7.85 -16.07 2.37
N PHE A 87 8.85 -16.77 2.91
CA PHE A 87 9.18 -16.85 4.34
C PHE A 87 10.57 -16.31 4.63
#